data_AF-A0A433PJK4-F1
#
_entry.id   AF-A0A433PJK4-F1
#
_cell.length_a   1.000
_cell.length_b   1.000
_cell.length_c   1.000
_cell.angle_alpha   90.00
_cell.angle_beta   90.00
_cell.angle_gamma   90.00
#
_symmetry.space_group_name_H-M   'P 1'
#
loop_
_entity.id
_entity.type
_entity.pdbx_description
1 polymer ?
#
loop_
_entity_poly.entity_id
_entity_poly.type
_entity_poly.pdbx_seq_one_letter_code
_entity_poly.pdbx_strand_id
1 'polypeptide(L)'
;MYTLSKLSRASISPVALRAARPTMSVFGRHYSSPVKGPVIGIDLGTTNSCVSIIDGKTPRVIENAEGTRTTPSIVAFTKDGELLVGQAAKRQVCKGAGFEYLGVF
;
A
#
# COMPACT_ATOMS: atom_id res chain seq x y z
N MET A 1 -70.48 11.18 0.28
CA MET A 1 -70.11 9.77 -0.01
C MET A 1 -69.38 9.79 -1.34
N TYR A 2 -68.08 9.55 -1.52
CA TYR A 2 -67.05 8.84 -0.77
C TYR A 2 -65.69 9.56 -0.91
N THR A 3 -64.86 9.36 0.09
CA THR A 3 -63.58 10.03 0.41
C THR A 3 -62.41 9.52 -0.42
N LEU A 4 -61.63 10.43 -1.03
CA LEU A 4 -60.27 10.17 -1.51
C LEU A 4 -59.38 9.80 -0.32
N SER A 5 -59.05 8.51 -0.18
CA SER A 5 -58.08 8.07 0.82
C SER A 5 -57.29 6.86 0.31
N LYS A 6 -55.99 6.89 0.60
CA LYS A 6 -54.96 5.84 0.44
C LYS A 6 -54.17 5.84 -0.86
N LEU A 7 -53.33 6.87 -1.02
CA LEU A 7 -51.97 6.64 -1.51
C LEU A 7 -51.23 5.88 -0.39
N SER A 8 -51.10 4.55 -0.50
CA SER A 8 -50.31 3.79 0.46
C SER A 8 -48.83 4.09 0.22
N ARG A 9 -48.19 4.75 1.19
CA ARG A 9 -46.73 4.75 1.30
C ARG A 9 -46.28 3.28 1.40
N ALA A 10 -45.73 2.75 0.32
CA ALA A 10 -45.01 1.48 0.37
C ALA A 10 -43.84 1.68 1.34
N SER A 11 -43.96 1.16 2.56
CA SER A 11 -42.85 1.06 3.48
C SER A 11 -41.87 0.05 2.89
N ILE A 12 -40.83 0.54 2.24
CA ILE A 12 -39.70 -0.30 1.83
C ILE A 12 -39.10 -0.84 3.12
N SER A 13 -39.26 -2.14 3.36
CA SER A 13 -38.64 -2.79 4.51
C SER A 13 -37.11 -2.72 4.33
N PRO A 14 -36.32 -2.39 5.37
CA PRO A 14 -34.86 -2.31 5.29
C PRO A 14 -34.19 -3.67 5.00
N VAL A 15 -34.97 -4.75 4.95
CA VAL A 15 -34.53 -6.10 4.59
C VAL A 15 -34.25 -6.22 3.08
N ALA A 16 -34.98 -5.49 2.23
CA ALA A 16 -34.82 -5.58 0.78
C ALA A 16 -33.51 -4.93 0.26
N LEU A 17 -32.87 -4.05 1.06
CA LEU A 17 -31.62 -3.38 0.69
C LEU A 17 -30.36 -4.13 1.18
N ARG A 18 -30.49 -5.32 1.77
CA ARG A 18 -29.35 -6.13 2.23
C ARG A 18 -28.89 -7.21 1.23
N ALA A 19 -29.68 -7.48 0.18
CA ALA A 19 -29.43 -8.60 -0.74
C ALA A 19 -28.63 -8.23 -2.01
N ALA A 20 -28.27 -6.95 -2.19
CA ALA A 20 -27.53 -6.48 -3.37
C ALA A 20 -26.16 -5.89 -3.03
N ARG A 21 -25.50 -6.39 -1.97
CA ARG A 21 -24.07 -6.17 -1.84
C ARG A 21 -23.39 -7.15 -2.79
N PRO A 22 -22.77 -6.69 -3.90
CA PRO A 22 -21.93 -7.59 -4.67
C PRO A 22 -20.88 -8.13 -3.70
N THR A 23 -20.78 -9.44 -3.62
CA THR A 23 -19.60 -10.08 -3.02
C THR A 23 -18.42 -9.59 -3.84
N MET A 24 -17.76 -8.54 -3.35
CA MET A 24 -16.54 -7.98 -3.91
C MET A 24 -15.43 -9.01 -3.79
N SER A 25 -15.48 -10.01 -4.67
CA SER A 25 -14.46 -11.02 -4.92
C SER A 25 -13.57 -10.58 -6.10
N VAL A 26 -13.42 -9.26 -6.31
CA VAL A 26 -12.76 -8.70 -7.51
C VAL A 26 -11.22 -8.75 -7.43
N PHE A 27 -10.65 -9.13 -6.28
CA PHE A 27 -9.23 -9.47 -6.19
C PHE A 27 -9.09 -10.91 -5.70
N GLY A 28 -9.28 -11.86 -6.63
CA GLY A 28 -8.87 -13.23 -6.42
C GLY A 28 -7.38 -13.24 -6.03
N ARG A 29 -7.07 -13.79 -4.85
CA ARG A 29 -5.70 -14.04 -4.37
C ARG A 29 -5.05 -15.11 -5.25
N HIS A 30 -4.80 -14.80 -6.51
CA HIS A 30 -3.95 -15.62 -7.36
C HIS A 30 -2.52 -15.38 -6.88
N TYR A 31 -2.00 -16.18 -5.94
CA TYR A 31 -0.56 -16.41 -5.65
C TYR A 31 -0.27 -17.13 -4.31
N SER A 32 -1.27 -17.52 -3.50
CA SER A 32 -0.96 -18.16 -2.21
C SER A 32 -0.66 -19.66 -2.35
N SER A 33 0.53 -19.98 -2.86
CA SER A 33 1.19 -21.22 -2.42
C SER A 33 1.49 -21.09 -0.91
N PRO A 34 1.57 -22.21 -0.14
CA PRO A 34 1.99 -22.14 1.25
C PRO A 34 3.33 -21.41 1.34
N VAL A 35 3.37 -20.29 2.06
CA VAL A 35 4.58 -19.48 2.18
C VAL A 35 5.66 -20.32 2.85
N LYS A 36 6.77 -20.56 2.14
CA LYS A 36 7.97 -21.19 2.68
C LYS A 36 8.96 -20.08 3.04
N GLY A 37 9.20 -19.88 4.33
CA GLY A 37 10.16 -18.91 4.85
C GLY A 37 9.54 -17.78 5.67
N PRO A 38 10.37 -16.87 6.21
CA PRO A 38 9.91 -15.74 7.01
C PRO A 38 9.07 -14.78 6.18
N VAL A 39 7.97 -14.30 6.76
CA VAL A 39 7.11 -13.28 6.16
C VAL A 39 7.59 -11.90 6.59
N ILE A 40 7.69 -10.98 5.63
CA ILE A 40 8.01 -9.57 5.87
C ILE A 40 6.82 -8.67 5.55
N GLY A 41 6.65 -7.60 6.32
CA GLY A 41 5.75 -6.51 6.00
C GLY A 41 6.51 -5.39 5.33
N ILE A 42 6.08 -4.97 4.14
CA ILE A 42 6.66 -3.84 3.40
C ILE A 42 5.61 -2.74 3.30
N ASP A 43 5.95 -1.56 3.79
CA ASP A 43 5.20 -0.33 3.59
C ASP A 43 5.85 0.48 2.47
N LEU A 44 5.13 0.67 1.37
CA LEU A 44 5.58 1.39 0.17
C LEU A 44 4.91 2.77 0.14
N GLY A 45 5.41 3.67 0.99
CA GLY A 45 4.95 5.05 1.02
C GLY A 45 5.64 5.90 -0.04
N THR A 46 4.97 6.98 -0.47
CA THR A 46 5.48 7.89 -1.52
C THR A 46 6.75 8.64 -1.15
N THR A 47 6.91 8.97 0.14
CA THR A 47 8.08 9.71 0.64
C THR A 47 9.10 8.79 1.29
N ASN A 48 8.63 7.85 2.11
CA ASN A 48 9.47 6.89 2.82
C ASN A 48 8.79 5.53 2.80
N SER A 49 9.63 4.50 2.78
CA SER A 49 9.23 3.10 2.90
C SER A 49 9.80 2.50 4.19
N CYS A 50 9.20 1.43 4.69
CA CYS A 50 9.74 0.66 5.81
C CYS A 50 9.53 -0.85 5.62
N VAL A 51 10.37 -1.64 6.29
CA VAL A 51 10.28 -3.11 6.27
C VAL A 51 10.26 -3.63 7.70
N SER A 52 9.41 -4.62 7.94
CA SER A 52 9.24 -5.25 9.25
C SER A 52 9.22 -6.77 9.14
N ILE A 53 9.56 -7.43 10.25
CA ILE A 53 9.41 -8.86 10.46
C ILE A 53 8.52 -9.11 11.67
N ILE A 54 7.98 -10.32 11.75
CA ILE A 54 7.41 -10.85 12.98
C ILE A 54 8.51 -11.65 13.69
N ASP A 55 8.98 -11.16 14.84
CA ASP A 55 9.88 -11.88 15.73
C ASP A 55 9.05 -12.57 16.82
N GLY A 56 8.85 -13.88 16.67
CA GLY A 56 7.94 -14.67 17.49
C GLY A 56 6.48 -14.21 17.35
N LYS A 57 6.02 -13.37 18.29
CA LYS A 57 4.67 -12.78 18.28
C LYS A 57 4.67 -11.26 18.18
N THR A 58 5.83 -10.64 18.08
CA THR A 58 5.98 -9.18 18.14
C THR A 58 6.46 -8.65 16.78
N PRO A 59 5.78 -7.65 16.20
CA PRO A 59 6.27 -6.99 14.99
C PRO A 59 7.46 -6.08 15.33
N ARG A 60 8.50 -6.13 14.50
CA ARG A 60 9.69 -5.29 14.62
C ARG A 60 10.08 -4.71 13.27
N VAL A 61 10.31 -3.39 13.23
CA VAL A 61 10.87 -2.71 12.05
C VAL A 61 12.37 -2.97 11.96
N ILE A 62 12.85 -3.22 10.75
CA ILE A 62 14.25 -3.49 10.44
C ILE A 62 14.97 -2.17 10.12
N GLU A 63 16.19 -2.04 10.61
CA GLU A 63 17.07 -0.92 10.26
C GLU A 63 17.71 -1.21 8.90
N ASN A 64 17.73 -0.18 8.03
CA ASN A 64 18.44 -0.24 6.76
C ASN A 64 19.96 -0.16 6.97
N ALA A 65 20.71 -0.27 5.87
CA ALA A 65 22.17 -0.21 5.90
C ALA A 65 22.73 1.10 6.48
N GLU A 66 21.92 2.15 6.50
CA GLU A 66 22.25 3.46 7.06
C GLU A 66 21.87 3.63 8.55
N GLY A 67 21.37 2.56 9.20
CA GLY A 67 20.99 2.58 10.62
C GLY A 67 19.67 3.29 10.90
N THR A 68 18.84 3.51 9.88
CA THR A 68 17.52 4.15 10.02
C THR A 68 16.40 3.16 9.75
N ARG A 69 15.22 3.36 10.37
CA ARG A 69 14.07 2.45 10.25
C ARG A 69 13.17 2.73 9.06
N THR A 70 13.43 3.82 8.36
CA THR A 70 12.72 4.21 7.14
C THR A 70 13.73 4.55 6.06
N THR A 71 13.37 4.23 4.83
CA THR A 71 14.22 4.47 3.65
C THR A 71 13.50 5.48 2.77
N PRO A 72 14.14 6.59 2.34
CA PRO A 72 13.55 7.50 1.37
C PRO A 72 13.11 6.73 0.11
N SER A 73 11.89 6.98 -0.34
CA SER A 73 11.33 6.32 -1.53
C SER A 73 11.89 6.99 -2.78
N ILE A 74 13.19 6.85 -3.02
CA ILE A 74 13.92 7.58 -4.06
C ILE A 74 14.86 6.61 -4.77
N VAL A 75 14.81 6.63 -6.11
CA VAL A 75 15.69 5.86 -6.98
C VAL A 75 16.43 6.79 -7.95
N ALA A 76 17.75 6.62 -8.05
CA ALA A 76 18.60 7.39 -8.96
C ALA A 76 19.64 6.49 -9.62
N PHE A 77 20.10 6.87 -10.82
CA PHE A 77 21.22 6.24 -11.51
C PHE A 77 22.43 7.16 -11.52
N THR A 78 23.60 6.57 -11.26
CA THR A 78 24.87 7.26 -11.52
C THR A 78 25.11 7.38 -13.03
N LYS A 79 26.03 8.25 -13.43
CA LYS A 79 26.45 8.37 -14.84
C LYS A 79 27.05 7.08 -15.39
N ASP A 80 27.62 6.26 -14.51
CA ASP A 80 28.23 4.98 -14.85
C ASP A 80 27.18 3.84 -14.87
N GLY A 81 25.90 4.16 -14.65
CA GLY A 81 24.78 3.21 -14.70
C GLY A 81 24.51 2.45 -13.40
N GLU A 82 25.13 2.85 -12.28
CA GLU A 82 24.89 2.22 -10.98
C GLU A 82 23.54 2.67 -10.38
N LEU A 83 22.77 1.70 -9.87
CA LEU A 83 21.49 1.95 -9.21
C LEU A 83 21.71 2.37 -7.75
N LEU A 84 21.24 3.56 -7.40
CA LEU A 84 21.19 4.08 -6.04
C LEU A 84 19.74 4.11 -5.53
N VAL A 85 19.54 3.71 -4.28
CA VAL A 85 18.25 3.74 -3.60
C VAL A 85 18.38 4.41 -2.23
N GLY A 86 17.32 5.07 -1.76
CA GLY A 86 17.24 5.54 -0.38
C GLY A 86 18.12 6.75 -0.09
N GLN A 87 18.88 6.69 1.00
CA GLN A 87 19.70 7.83 1.46
C GLN A 87 20.82 8.15 0.47
N ALA A 88 21.41 7.14 -0.17
CA ALA A 88 22.43 7.33 -1.20
C ALA A 88 21.87 8.16 -2.37
N ALA A 89 20.70 7.77 -2.88
CA ALA A 89 20.04 8.48 -3.98
C ALA A 89 19.61 9.90 -3.57
N LYS A 90 19.02 10.07 -2.38
CA LYS A 90 18.62 11.40 -1.86
C LYS A 90 19.79 12.38 -1.79
N ARG A 91 20.96 11.94 -1.31
CA ARG A 91 22.16 12.79 -1.22
C ARG A 91 22.64 13.27 -2.59
N GLN A 92 22.49 12.45 -3.63
CA GLN A 92 22.91 12.80 -4.98
C GLN A 92 21.98 13.83 -5.62
N VAL A 93 20.66 13.66 -5.45
CA VAL A 93 19.66 14.61 -5.94
C VAL A 93 19.86 16.01 -5.34
N CYS A 94 20.11 16.09 -4.03
CA CYS A 94 20.36 17.39 -3.38
C CYS A 94 21.67 18.06 -3.80
N LYS A 95 22.66 17.30 -4.31
CA LYS A 95 23.96 17.83 -4.71
C LYS A 95 23.99 18.37 -6.14
N GLY A 96 22.92 18.20 -6.93
CA GLY A 96 22.74 18.85 -8.24
C GLY A 96 23.70 18.40 -9.35
N ALA A 97 24.47 17.32 -9.17
CA ALA A 97 25.32 16.79 -10.23
C ALA A 97 24.52 15.84 -11.15
N GLY A 98 24.89 15.77 -12.43
CA GLY A 98 24.11 15.09 -13.48
C GLY A 98 23.84 13.60 -13.20
N PHE A 99 22.68 13.32 -12.64
CA PHE A 99 22.16 11.99 -12.36
C PHE A 99 20.76 11.87 -12.94
N GLU A 100 20.40 10.67 -13.38
CA GLU A 100 19.05 10.40 -13.87
C GLU A 100 18.19 9.87 -12.73
N TYR A 101 17.11 10.58 -12.44
CA TYR A 101 16.13 10.19 -11.43
C TYR A 101 15.03 9.36 -12.09
N LEU A 102 14.83 8.11 -11.63
CA LEU A 102 13.86 7.22 -12.28
C LEU A 102 12.53 7.09 -11.53
N GLY A 103 12.44 7.43 -10.24
CA GLY A 103 11.14 7.38 -9.57
C GLY A 103 11.15 7.49 -8.05
N VAL A 104 9.96 7.76 -7.53
CA VAL A 104 9.56 7.51 -6.14
C VAL A 104 8.72 6.23 -6.09
N PHE A 105 8.84 5.44 -5.03
CA PHE A 105 8.00 4.25 -4.82
C PHE A 105 6.57 4.65 -4.44
#